data_AF-A0A9D8P0U5-F1
#
_entry.id   AF-A0A9D8P0U5-F1
#
_cell.length_a   1.000
_cell.length_b   1.000
_cell.length_c   1.000
_cell.angle_alpha   90.00
_cell.angle_beta   90.00
_cell.angle_gamma   90.00
#
_symmetry.space_group_name_H-M   'P 1'
#
loop_
_entity.id
_entity.type
_entity.pdbx_description
1 polymer ?
#
loop_
_entity_poly.entity_id
_entity_poly.type
_entity_poly.pdbx_seq_one_letter_code
_entity_poly.pdbx_strand_id
1 'polypeptide(L)'
;MKVLRHLIAMIVLTSLLSACFVNNLIYKHIDWIIQYQIDRYFDLENPQEQIVETAVKENVAWFKRERMPTLLDLLDGELKDAQARRLDADSTDRWAKLFEHDRRLIIARLLPTMVQVGISLSSDQIAHFAKMMDRGNKNLKRAALAGASDFDGALDEFAESTFDRFEYLIGDLSDQQRTIIVNGMLWRQSDLQDELKVRQRSRDFWIEVLQKHDQATLELAIKRANNLDVVEPTESFVFYRKRSENWKAVRSALAPTMSEKQWLHLEKTLKELSEELHRLSGKGLDALQ
;
A
#
# COMPACT_ATOMS: atom_id res chain seq x y z
N MET A 1 5.40 -31.76 -34.02
CA MET A 1 4.90 -32.03 -32.65
C MET A 1 5.98 -31.99 -31.57
N LYS A 2 7.10 -32.72 -31.69
CA LYS A 2 8.17 -32.70 -30.67
C LYS A 2 8.77 -31.30 -30.44
N VAL A 3 9.12 -30.56 -31.50
CA VAL A 3 9.70 -29.20 -31.40
C VAL A 3 8.77 -28.21 -30.70
N LEU A 4 7.46 -28.23 -31.02
CA LEU A 4 6.46 -27.37 -30.38
C LEU A 4 6.32 -27.67 -28.88
N ARG A 5 6.41 -28.94 -28.47
CA ARG A 5 6.38 -29.35 -27.05
C ARG A 5 7.60 -28.85 -26.28
N HIS A 6 8.78 -28.83 -26.90
CA HIS A 6 10.01 -28.33 -26.26
C HIS A 6 10.02 -26.79 -26.20
N LEU A 7 9.46 -26.10 -27.21
CA LEU A 7 9.28 -24.65 -27.19
C LEU A 7 8.28 -24.22 -26.13
N ILE A 8 7.14 -24.91 -25.99
CA ILE A 8 6.17 -24.63 -24.91
C ILE A 8 6.80 -24.89 -23.54
N ALA A 9 7.53 -26.00 -23.36
CA ALA A 9 8.22 -26.28 -22.12
C ALA A 9 9.30 -25.23 -21.78
N MET A 10 10.04 -24.75 -22.79
CA MET A 10 11.06 -23.72 -22.62
C MET A 10 10.44 -22.36 -22.29
N ILE A 11 9.35 -21.97 -22.96
CA ILE A 11 8.60 -20.73 -22.67
C ILE A 11 8.01 -20.78 -21.26
N VAL A 12 7.39 -21.89 -20.88
CA VAL A 12 6.87 -22.10 -19.51
C VAL A 12 8.01 -22.02 -18.49
N LEU A 13 9.16 -22.64 -18.77
CA LEU A 13 10.33 -22.61 -17.89
C LEU A 13 10.93 -21.19 -17.75
N THR A 14 11.04 -20.42 -18.84
CA THR A 14 11.54 -19.04 -18.79
C THR A 14 10.56 -18.09 -18.11
N SER A 15 9.26 -18.29 -18.29
CA SER A 15 8.21 -17.50 -17.62
C SER A 15 8.17 -17.78 -16.11
N LEU A 16 8.38 -19.05 -15.72
CA LEU A 16 8.51 -19.45 -14.31
C LEU A 16 9.78 -18.90 -13.66
N LEU A 17 10.90 -18.83 -14.42
CA LEU A 17 12.16 -18.24 -13.95
C LEU A 17 12.10 -16.71 -13.84
N SER A 18 11.37 -16.02 -14.71
CA SER A 18 11.24 -14.56 -14.66
C SER A 18 10.38 -14.07 -13.48
N ALA A 19 9.33 -14.81 -13.10
CA ALA A 19 8.45 -14.43 -11.99
C ALA A 19 9.19 -14.43 -10.64
N CYS A 20 10.02 -15.43 -10.39
CA CYS A 20 10.86 -15.50 -9.18
C CYS A 20 12.01 -14.47 -9.17
N PHE A 21 12.48 -14.04 -10.35
CA PHE A 21 13.62 -13.11 -10.46
C PHE A 21 13.19 -11.65 -10.27
N VAL A 22 12.03 -11.24 -10.81
CA VAL A 22 11.51 -9.88 -10.70
C VAL A 22 11.07 -9.56 -9.26
N ASN A 23 10.43 -10.50 -8.57
CA ASN A 23 10.02 -10.30 -7.17
C ASN A 23 11.25 -10.10 -6.27
N ASN A 24 12.27 -10.97 -6.40
CA ASN A 24 13.51 -10.87 -5.62
C ASN A 24 14.25 -9.54 -5.88
N LEU A 25 14.09 -8.92 -7.05
CA LEU A 25 14.69 -7.63 -7.39
C LEU A 25 14.00 -6.47 -6.67
N ILE A 26 12.66 -6.45 -6.63
CA ILE A 26 11.87 -5.38 -6.00
C ILE A 26 12.18 -5.28 -4.50
N TYR A 27 12.27 -6.42 -3.81
CA TYR A 27 12.50 -6.41 -2.37
C TYR A 27 13.97 -6.25 -1.96
N LYS A 28 14.91 -6.66 -2.82
CA LYS A 28 16.34 -6.35 -2.64
C LYS A 28 16.62 -4.85 -2.78
N HIS A 29 15.87 -4.17 -3.63
CA HIS A 29 16.01 -2.75 -3.92
C HIS A 29 14.87 -1.90 -3.33
N ILE A 30 14.25 -2.37 -2.23
CA ILE A 30 13.14 -1.67 -1.60
C ILE A 30 13.55 -0.27 -1.10
N ASP A 31 14.82 -0.12 -0.70
CA ASP A 31 15.43 1.16 -0.36
C ASP A 31 15.44 2.11 -1.57
N TRP A 32 15.92 1.63 -2.73
CA TRP A 32 15.92 2.39 -3.98
C TRP A 32 14.50 2.74 -4.44
N ILE A 33 13.53 1.82 -4.32
CA ILE A 33 12.13 2.07 -4.68
C ILE A 33 11.54 3.18 -3.80
N ILE A 34 11.77 3.12 -2.49
CA ILE A 34 11.28 4.13 -1.55
C ILE A 34 11.92 5.49 -1.88
N GLN A 35 13.23 5.52 -2.11
CA GLN A 35 13.95 6.74 -2.48
C GLN A 35 13.40 7.35 -3.77
N TYR A 36 13.30 6.55 -4.84
CA TYR A 36 12.73 6.98 -6.12
C TYR A 36 11.30 7.52 -5.97
N GLN A 37 10.50 6.89 -5.11
CA GLN A 37 9.13 7.35 -4.87
C GLN A 37 9.10 8.70 -4.12
N ILE A 38 9.97 8.89 -3.11
CA ILE A 38 10.08 10.17 -2.39
C ILE A 38 10.56 11.25 -3.37
N ASP A 39 11.61 10.98 -4.13
CA ASP A 39 12.14 11.89 -5.15
C ASP A 39 11.06 12.29 -6.16
N ARG A 40 10.34 11.32 -6.73
CA ARG A 40 9.24 11.60 -7.66
C ARG A 40 8.17 12.56 -7.09
N TYR A 41 7.94 12.54 -5.78
CA TYR A 41 6.98 13.43 -5.11
C TYR A 41 7.55 14.82 -4.81
N PHE A 42 8.83 14.94 -4.48
CA PHE A 42 9.43 16.18 -3.98
C PHE A 42 10.42 16.84 -4.94
N ASP A 43 10.81 16.16 -6.02
CA ASP A 43 11.82 16.57 -7.00
C ASP A 43 13.12 16.98 -6.29
N LEU A 44 13.74 16.03 -5.58
CA LEU A 44 14.77 16.32 -4.59
C LEU A 44 16.06 16.81 -5.27
N GLU A 45 16.74 17.74 -4.61
CA GLU A 45 18.09 18.14 -5.00
C GLU A 45 19.14 17.22 -4.37
N ASN A 46 20.33 17.11 -4.97
CA ASN A 46 21.41 16.22 -4.52
C ASN A 46 21.66 16.21 -2.99
N PRO A 47 21.69 17.37 -2.27
CA PRO A 47 21.88 17.34 -0.82
C PRO A 47 20.70 16.70 -0.05
N GLN A 48 19.47 16.90 -0.53
CA GLN A 48 18.27 16.31 0.05
C GLN A 48 18.19 14.82 -0.25
N GLU A 49 18.55 14.40 -1.46
CA GLU A 49 18.63 13.00 -1.86
C GLU A 49 19.57 12.21 -0.94
N GLN A 50 20.76 12.75 -0.62
CA GLN A 50 21.72 12.10 0.28
C GLN A 50 21.18 11.91 1.71
N ILE A 51 20.41 12.89 2.21
CA ILE A 51 19.75 12.81 3.52
C ILE A 51 18.69 11.70 3.49
N VAL A 52 17.87 11.64 2.44
CA VAL A 52 16.82 10.63 2.27
C VAL A 52 17.43 9.25 2.06
N GLU A 53 18.49 9.12 1.26
CA GLU A 53 19.16 7.85 0.96
C GLU A 53 19.67 7.20 2.24
N THR A 54 20.42 7.96 3.05
CA THR A 54 20.96 7.51 4.34
C THR A 54 19.83 7.07 5.26
N ALA A 55 18.81 7.93 5.43
CA ALA A 55 17.69 7.63 6.32
C ALA A 55 16.90 6.40 5.87
N VAL A 56 16.64 6.24 4.58
CA VAL A 56 15.93 5.07 4.03
C VAL A 56 16.73 3.79 4.27
N LYS A 57 18.03 3.77 3.96
CA LYS A 57 18.87 2.57 4.18
C LYS A 57 18.87 2.13 5.64
N GLU A 58 19.07 3.06 6.56
CA GLU A 58 19.06 2.77 8.00
C GLU A 58 17.70 2.26 8.50
N ASN A 59 16.61 2.89 8.06
CA ASN A 59 15.27 2.54 8.52
C ASN A 59 14.73 1.28 7.88
N VAL A 60 15.08 0.98 6.63
CA VAL A 60 14.79 -0.32 6.00
C VAL A 60 15.53 -1.45 6.73
N ALA A 61 16.80 -1.27 7.06
CA ALA A 61 17.57 -2.26 7.81
C ALA A 61 16.98 -2.49 9.21
N TRP A 62 16.60 -1.42 9.90
CA TRP A 62 15.88 -1.50 11.18
C TRP A 62 14.53 -2.22 11.04
N PHE A 63 13.71 -1.87 10.04
CA PHE A 63 12.39 -2.47 9.83
C PHE A 63 12.50 -3.97 9.56
N LYS A 64 13.44 -4.37 8.69
CA LYS A 64 13.73 -5.78 8.40
C LYS A 64 14.15 -6.55 9.66
N ARG A 65 14.92 -5.94 10.56
CA ARG A 65 15.38 -6.60 11.78
C ARG A 65 14.30 -6.69 12.87
N GLU A 66 13.63 -5.58 13.14
CA GLU A 66 12.76 -5.46 14.31
C GLU A 66 11.30 -5.84 14.02
N ARG A 67 10.83 -5.66 12.77
CA ARG A 67 9.39 -5.75 12.44
C ARG A 67 9.06 -6.94 11.55
N MET A 68 10.01 -7.40 10.74
CA MET A 68 9.81 -8.56 9.86
C MET A 68 9.35 -9.84 10.57
N PRO A 69 9.86 -10.20 11.78
CA PRO A 69 9.38 -11.40 12.47
C PRO A 69 7.87 -11.36 12.74
N THR A 70 7.36 -10.25 13.26
CA THR A 70 5.92 -10.08 13.53
C THR A 70 5.08 -10.08 12.25
N LEU A 71 5.62 -9.51 11.15
CA LEU A 71 4.96 -9.52 9.85
C LEU A 71 4.83 -10.95 9.31
N LEU A 72 5.90 -11.75 9.42
CA LEU A 72 5.95 -13.14 8.99
C LEU A 72 4.97 -14.01 9.80
N ASP A 73 4.93 -13.85 11.13
CA ASP A 73 4.00 -14.60 11.99
C ASP A 73 2.54 -14.37 11.58
N LEU A 74 2.19 -13.12 11.23
CA LEU A 74 0.84 -12.77 10.80
C LEU A 74 0.52 -13.34 9.41
N LEU A 75 1.49 -13.32 8.49
CA LEU A 75 1.36 -13.89 7.15
C LEU A 75 1.21 -15.43 7.19
N ASP A 76 1.97 -16.10 8.04
CA ASP A 76 1.84 -17.55 8.24
C ASP A 76 0.48 -17.92 8.85
N GLY A 77 -0.10 -17.04 9.68
CA GLY A 77 -1.48 -17.14 10.13
C GLY A 77 -2.49 -17.07 8.98
N GLU A 78 -2.34 -16.10 8.08
CA GLU A 78 -3.20 -15.97 6.89
C GLU A 78 -3.09 -17.20 5.97
N LEU A 79 -1.89 -17.76 5.82
CA LEU A 79 -1.68 -18.98 5.03
C LEU A 79 -2.44 -20.17 5.62
N LYS A 80 -2.39 -20.35 6.94
CA LYS A 80 -3.14 -21.42 7.64
C LYS A 80 -4.66 -21.24 7.47
N ASP A 81 -5.12 -20.00 7.52
CA ASP A 81 -6.54 -19.69 7.31
C ASP A 81 -6.97 -19.95 5.87
N ALA A 82 -6.16 -19.56 4.88
CA ALA A 82 -6.41 -19.87 3.47
C ALA A 82 -6.46 -21.38 3.21
N GLN A 83 -5.55 -22.16 3.79
CA GLN A 83 -5.53 -23.63 3.72
C GLN A 83 -6.81 -24.24 4.30
N ALA A 84 -7.32 -23.67 5.39
CA ALA A 84 -8.58 -24.05 6.00
C ALA A 84 -9.81 -23.45 5.32
N ARG A 85 -9.65 -22.78 4.17
CA ARG A 85 -10.72 -22.13 3.39
C ARG A 85 -11.53 -21.13 4.21
N ARG A 86 -10.84 -20.35 5.05
CA ARG A 86 -11.43 -19.27 5.83
C ARG A 86 -10.67 -17.97 5.60
N LEU A 87 -11.41 -16.86 5.65
CA LEU A 87 -10.84 -15.53 5.86
C LEU A 87 -11.28 -15.08 7.25
N ASP A 88 -10.36 -15.13 8.21
CA ASP A 88 -10.64 -14.71 9.58
C ASP A 88 -10.87 -13.19 9.61
N ALA A 89 -12.07 -12.75 9.99
CA ALA A 89 -12.38 -11.34 10.09
C ALA A 89 -11.48 -10.65 11.15
N ASP A 90 -11.07 -11.37 12.19
CA ASP A 90 -10.17 -10.86 13.23
C ASP A 90 -8.74 -10.72 12.71
N SER A 91 -8.36 -11.44 11.64
CA SER A 91 -7.05 -11.27 11.01
C SER A 91 -6.91 -9.89 10.36
N THR A 92 -8.01 -9.36 9.82
CA THR A 92 -8.05 -8.01 9.25
C THR A 92 -7.76 -6.96 10.34
N ASP A 93 -8.31 -7.15 11.54
CA ASP A 93 -8.04 -6.26 12.68
C ASP A 93 -6.60 -6.39 13.17
N ARG A 94 -6.02 -7.60 13.15
CA ARG A 94 -4.60 -7.81 13.46
C ARG A 94 -3.69 -7.08 12.47
N TRP A 95 -3.97 -7.18 11.17
CA TRP A 95 -3.25 -6.44 10.13
C TRP A 95 -3.37 -4.93 10.32
N ALA A 96 -4.58 -4.42 10.53
CA ALA A 96 -4.82 -3.00 10.74
C ALA A 96 -4.04 -2.46 11.95
N LYS A 97 -4.06 -3.19 13.08
CA LYS A 97 -3.30 -2.83 14.28
C LYS A 97 -1.79 -2.85 14.04
N LEU A 98 -1.28 -3.86 13.35
CA LEU A 98 0.15 -3.96 13.02
C LEU A 98 0.58 -2.78 12.13
N PHE A 99 -0.13 -2.54 11.03
CA PHE A 99 0.19 -1.43 10.12
C PHE A 99 0.15 -0.07 10.82
N GLU A 100 -0.87 0.17 11.65
CA GLU A 100 -1.00 1.42 12.38
C GLU A 100 0.13 1.62 13.40
N HIS A 101 0.48 0.57 14.15
CA HIS A 101 1.60 0.60 15.08
C HIS A 101 2.93 0.87 14.35
N ASP A 102 3.16 0.20 13.22
CA ASP A 102 4.41 0.27 12.46
C ASP A 102 4.57 1.62 11.78
N ARG A 103 3.49 2.15 11.21
CA ARG A 103 3.42 3.50 10.68
C ARG A 103 3.83 4.54 11.74
N ARG A 104 3.31 4.43 12.96
CA ARG A 104 3.64 5.35 14.06
C ARG A 104 5.12 5.33 14.41
N LEU A 105 5.69 4.13 14.53
CA LEU A 105 7.11 3.96 14.85
C LEU A 105 8.02 4.49 13.74
N ILE A 106 7.70 4.17 12.48
CA ILE A 106 8.47 4.63 11.32
C ILE A 106 8.46 6.17 11.25
N ILE A 107 7.29 6.80 11.35
CA ILE A 107 7.19 8.28 11.31
C ILE A 107 7.90 8.91 12.50
N ALA A 108 7.77 8.35 13.71
CA ALA A 108 8.48 8.88 14.88
C ALA A 108 10.00 8.81 14.70
N ARG A 109 10.50 7.73 14.10
CA ARG A 109 11.93 7.52 13.83
C ARG A 109 12.45 8.40 12.70
N LEU A 110 11.63 8.64 11.67
CA LEU A 110 11.96 9.49 10.52
C LEU A 110 11.67 10.97 10.75
N LEU A 111 11.00 11.35 11.84
CA LEU A 111 10.59 12.73 12.10
C LEU A 111 11.73 13.75 11.91
N PRO A 112 12.96 13.56 12.46
CA PRO A 112 14.04 14.52 12.25
C PRO A 112 14.39 14.69 10.76
N THR A 113 14.48 13.59 10.01
CA THR A 113 14.74 13.59 8.56
C THR A 113 13.62 14.27 7.79
N MET A 114 12.36 13.95 8.10
CA MET A 114 11.19 14.55 7.44
C MET A 114 11.15 16.06 7.64
N VAL A 115 11.48 16.52 8.85
CA VAL A 115 11.55 17.95 9.17
C VAL A 115 12.72 18.62 8.46
N GLN A 116 13.91 18.02 8.52
CA GLN A 116 15.12 18.53 7.86
C GLN A 116 14.92 18.68 6.35
N VAL A 117 14.38 17.67 5.68
CA VAL A 117 14.08 17.72 4.24
C VAL A 117 12.96 18.73 3.98
N GLY A 118 11.86 18.67 4.73
CA GLY A 118 10.68 19.49 4.50
C GLY A 118 10.94 20.99 4.60
N ILE A 119 11.73 21.46 5.58
CA ILE A 119 12.08 22.90 5.68
C ILE A 119 13.04 23.36 4.57
N SER A 120 13.78 22.41 3.97
CA SER A 120 14.75 22.70 2.90
C SER A 120 14.14 22.71 1.50
N LEU A 121 12.88 22.28 1.34
CA LEU A 121 12.22 22.25 0.04
C LEU A 121 12.09 23.66 -0.52
N SER A 122 12.36 23.89 -1.80
CA SER A 122 12.11 25.16 -2.47
C SER A 122 10.62 25.37 -2.78
N SER A 123 10.23 26.60 -3.13
CA SER A 123 8.84 26.88 -3.56
C SER A 123 8.44 26.07 -4.79
N ASP A 124 9.36 25.81 -5.71
CA ASP A 124 9.12 25.01 -6.91
C ASP A 124 8.90 23.52 -6.56
N GLN A 125 9.70 22.98 -5.63
CA GLN A 125 9.54 21.62 -5.12
C GLN A 125 8.20 21.44 -4.39
N ILE A 126 7.77 22.44 -3.60
CA ILE A 126 6.46 22.42 -2.94
C ILE A 126 5.32 22.47 -3.99
N ALA A 127 5.47 23.26 -5.06
CA ALA A 127 4.49 23.30 -6.15
C ALA A 127 4.43 21.97 -6.93
N HIS A 128 5.58 21.33 -7.15
CA HIS A 128 5.66 19.99 -7.75
C HIS A 128 4.98 18.95 -6.86
N PHE A 129 5.24 18.98 -5.55
CA PHE A 129 4.57 18.11 -4.58
C PHE A 129 3.04 18.25 -4.64
N ALA A 130 2.52 19.48 -4.68
CA ALA A 130 1.08 19.73 -4.84
C ALA A 130 0.52 19.08 -6.13
N LYS A 131 1.24 19.24 -7.25
CA LYS A 131 0.88 18.63 -8.54
C LYS A 131 0.91 17.10 -8.49
N MET A 132 1.86 16.51 -7.77
CA MET A 132 1.95 15.07 -7.59
C MET A 132 0.80 14.52 -6.73
N MET A 133 0.40 15.23 -5.67
CA MET A 133 -0.80 14.91 -4.89
C MET A 133 -2.07 14.95 -5.77
N ASP A 134 -2.22 15.97 -6.61
CA ASP A 134 -3.37 16.09 -7.52
C ASP A 134 -3.39 15.01 -8.60
N ARG A 135 -2.22 14.65 -9.16
CA ARG A 135 -2.07 13.53 -10.09
C ARG A 135 -2.49 12.21 -9.44
N GLY A 136 -2.10 11.98 -8.19
CA GLY A 136 -2.49 10.79 -7.41
C GLY A 136 -4.01 10.69 -7.18
N ASN A 137 -4.72 11.83 -7.23
CA ASN A 137 -6.18 11.90 -7.05
C ASN A 137 -6.96 11.94 -8.36
N LYS A 138 -6.33 11.77 -9.53
CA LYS A 138 -6.97 11.93 -10.84
C LYS A 138 -8.22 11.06 -11.01
N ASN A 139 -8.13 9.75 -10.76
CA ASN A 139 -9.25 8.84 -10.97
C ASN A 139 -10.36 9.05 -9.91
N LEU A 140 -9.99 9.33 -8.66
CA LEU A 140 -10.93 9.74 -7.62
C LEU A 140 -11.71 10.99 -8.04
N LYS A 141 -11.01 12.02 -8.52
CA LYS A 141 -11.63 13.26 -8.99
C LYS A 141 -12.56 13.01 -10.17
N ARG A 142 -12.18 12.14 -11.11
CA ARG A 142 -13.01 11.76 -12.25
C ARG A 142 -14.30 11.09 -11.77
N ALA A 143 -14.22 10.08 -10.92
CA ALA A 143 -15.38 9.36 -10.40
C ALA A 143 -16.29 10.26 -9.53
N ALA A 144 -15.71 11.04 -8.63
CA ALA A 144 -16.45 11.94 -7.74
C ALA A 144 -17.23 13.04 -8.48
N LEU A 145 -16.73 13.50 -9.63
CA LEU A 145 -17.31 14.59 -10.42
C LEU A 145 -18.03 14.12 -11.69
N ALA A 146 -18.08 12.81 -11.95
CA ALA A 146 -18.73 12.27 -13.15
C ALA A 146 -20.23 12.60 -13.20
N GLY A 147 -20.75 12.82 -14.41
CA GLY A 147 -22.20 12.84 -14.62
C GLY A 147 -22.81 11.45 -14.40
N ALA A 148 -24.12 11.39 -14.19
CA ALA A 148 -24.82 10.12 -13.93
C ALA A 148 -24.59 9.06 -15.03
N SER A 149 -24.48 9.48 -16.30
CA SER A 149 -24.20 8.58 -17.43
C SER A 149 -22.78 8.02 -17.46
N ASP A 150 -21.82 8.68 -16.81
CA ASP A 150 -20.40 8.40 -16.94
C ASP A 150 -19.80 7.82 -15.65
N PHE A 151 -20.61 7.76 -14.57
CA PHE A 151 -20.15 7.39 -13.24
C PHE A 151 -19.61 5.97 -13.20
N ASP A 152 -20.31 5.00 -13.80
CA ASP A 152 -19.91 3.59 -13.73
C ASP A 152 -18.52 3.37 -14.36
N GLY A 153 -18.27 3.93 -15.55
CA GLY A 153 -16.95 3.84 -16.20
C GLY A 153 -15.86 4.58 -15.42
N ALA A 154 -16.17 5.72 -14.80
CA ALA A 154 -15.22 6.44 -13.96
C ALA A 154 -14.94 5.72 -12.64
N LEU A 155 -15.93 5.03 -12.08
CA LEU A 155 -15.80 4.19 -10.89
C LEU A 155 -14.92 2.98 -11.18
N ASP A 156 -15.08 2.33 -12.33
CA ASP A 156 -14.21 1.23 -12.75
C ASP A 156 -12.75 1.68 -12.85
N GLU A 157 -12.47 2.82 -13.52
CA GLU A 157 -11.11 3.38 -13.58
C GLU A 157 -10.52 3.71 -12.20
N PHE A 158 -11.35 4.09 -11.24
CA PHE A 158 -10.93 4.34 -9.85
C PHE A 158 -10.68 3.03 -9.09
N ALA A 159 -11.53 2.03 -9.31
CA ALA A 159 -11.51 0.74 -8.64
C ALA A 159 -10.41 -0.20 -9.15
N GLU A 160 -9.94 -0.02 -10.39
CA GLU A 160 -9.07 -0.97 -11.09
C GLU A 160 -7.82 -1.36 -10.29
N SER A 161 -7.09 -0.39 -9.74
CA SER A 161 -5.90 -0.70 -8.92
C SER A 161 -6.19 -1.52 -7.65
N THR A 162 -7.44 -1.52 -7.19
CA THR A 162 -7.90 -2.37 -6.09
C THR A 162 -8.28 -3.74 -6.61
N PHE A 163 -8.97 -3.83 -7.76
CA PHE A 163 -9.24 -5.10 -8.43
C PHE A 163 -7.94 -5.85 -8.75
N ASP A 164 -6.94 -5.19 -9.34
CA ASP A 164 -5.63 -5.77 -9.63
C ASP A 164 -4.97 -6.39 -8.39
N ARG A 165 -5.10 -5.74 -7.22
CA ARG A 165 -4.53 -6.26 -5.96
C ARG A 165 -5.27 -7.49 -5.48
N PHE A 166 -6.59 -7.51 -5.60
CA PHE A 166 -7.37 -8.70 -5.31
C PHE A 166 -7.05 -9.83 -6.30
N GLU A 167 -6.98 -9.53 -7.60
CA GLU A 167 -6.67 -10.51 -8.64
C GLU A 167 -5.25 -11.08 -8.49
N TYR A 168 -4.29 -10.26 -8.08
CA TYR A 168 -2.97 -10.73 -7.69
C TYR A 168 -3.06 -11.75 -6.52
N LEU A 169 -3.85 -11.43 -5.49
CA LEU A 169 -3.97 -12.25 -4.28
C LEU A 169 -4.77 -13.53 -4.49
N ILE A 170 -5.94 -13.46 -5.14
CA ILE A 170 -6.92 -14.56 -5.22
C ILE A 170 -7.18 -15.07 -6.64
N GLY A 171 -6.60 -14.45 -7.67
CA GLY A 171 -6.88 -14.74 -9.08
C GLY A 171 -8.07 -13.96 -9.62
N ASP A 172 -8.41 -14.19 -10.90
CA ASP A 172 -9.45 -13.46 -11.63
C ASP A 172 -10.73 -13.25 -10.83
N LEU A 173 -11.24 -12.01 -10.79
CA LEU A 173 -12.48 -11.66 -10.12
C LEU A 173 -13.68 -11.86 -11.04
N SER A 174 -14.77 -12.44 -10.50
CA SER A 174 -16.08 -12.41 -11.15
C SER A 174 -16.77 -11.05 -11.00
N ASP A 175 -17.76 -10.76 -11.85
CA ASP A 175 -18.59 -9.55 -11.75
C ASP A 175 -19.26 -9.41 -10.38
N GLN A 176 -19.67 -10.55 -9.80
CA GLN A 176 -20.23 -10.59 -8.45
C GLN A 176 -19.20 -10.13 -7.40
N GLN A 177 -17.94 -10.59 -7.51
CA GLN A 177 -16.87 -10.22 -6.58
C GLN A 177 -16.46 -8.74 -6.75
N ARG A 178 -16.38 -8.23 -7.98
CA ARG A 178 -16.17 -6.79 -8.25
C ARG A 178 -17.27 -5.95 -7.59
N THR A 179 -18.52 -6.37 -7.73
CA THR A 179 -19.67 -5.72 -7.08
C THR A 179 -19.59 -5.76 -5.54
N ILE A 180 -19.16 -6.89 -4.96
CA ILE A 180 -18.94 -7.02 -3.51
C ILE A 180 -17.87 -6.03 -3.03
N ILE A 181 -16.76 -5.91 -3.77
CA ILE A 181 -15.67 -4.98 -3.43
C ILE A 181 -16.18 -3.53 -3.48
N VAL A 182 -16.82 -3.11 -4.57
CA VAL A 182 -17.35 -1.75 -4.73
C VAL A 182 -18.33 -1.39 -3.61
N ASN A 183 -19.26 -2.28 -3.32
CA ASN A 183 -20.28 -2.06 -2.28
C ASN A 183 -19.67 -2.05 -0.87
N GLY A 184 -18.81 -3.03 -0.55
CA GLY A 184 -18.16 -3.12 0.75
C GLY A 184 -17.18 -1.98 1.01
N MET A 185 -16.56 -1.43 -0.03
CA MET A 185 -15.73 -0.22 0.05
C MET A 185 -16.56 1.07 0.17
N LEU A 186 -17.89 0.99 0.04
CA LEU A 186 -18.82 2.11 0.07
C LEU A 186 -18.50 3.19 -0.98
N TRP A 187 -18.11 2.79 -2.19
CA TRP A 187 -17.77 3.72 -3.28
C TRP A 187 -18.99 4.28 -4.01
N ARG A 188 -19.96 4.81 -3.25
CA ARG A 188 -21.04 5.63 -3.81
C ARG A 188 -20.46 6.98 -4.19
N GLN A 189 -21.05 7.64 -5.19
CA GLN A 189 -20.56 8.92 -5.67
C GLN A 189 -20.39 9.96 -4.55
N SER A 190 -21.33 10.03 -3.60
CA SER A 190 -21.25 10.93 -2.44
C SER A 190 -20.05 10.64 -1.54
N ASP A 191 -19.72 9.37 -1.29
CA ASP A 191 -18.55 9.01 -0.47
C ASP A 191 -17.24 9.40 -1.18
N LEU A 192 -17.18 9.23 -2.51
CA LEU A 192 -16.03 9.66 -3.31
C LEU A 192 -15.87 11.18 -3.33
N GLN A 193 -16.97 11.93 -3.36
CA GLN A 193 -16.95 13.39 -3.24
C GLN A 193 -16.42 13.86 -1.88
N ASP A 194 -16.84 13.19 -0.81
CA ASP A 194 -16.35 13.53 0.54
C ASP A 194 -14.87 13.13 0.71
N GLU A 195 -14.46 11.97 0.19
CA GLU A 195 -13.05 11.59 0.17
C GLU A 195 -12.20 12.61 -0.60
N LEU A 196 -12.68 13.07 -1.76
CA LEU A 196 -11.99 14.09 -2.56
C LEU A 196 -11.80 15.40 -1.76
N LYS A 197 -12.85 15.89 -1.09
CA LYS A 197 -12.77 17.11 -0.27
C LYS A 197 -11.74 16.97 0.85
N VAL A 198 -11.75 15.84 1.56
CA VAL A 198 -10.81 15.57 2.64
C VAL A 198 -9.37 15.53 2.12
N ARG A 199 -9.13 14.84 0.99
CA ARG A 199 -7.79 14.81 0.38
C ARG A 199 -7.32 16.17 -0.11
N GLN A 200 -8.23 17.02 -0.61
CA GLN A 200 -7.92 18.40 -0.99
C GLN A 200 -7.57 19.26 0.23
N ARG A 201 -8.35 19.19 1.31
CA ARG A 201 -8.03 19.88 2.57
C ARG A 201 -6.68 19.44 3.14
N SER A 202 -6.39 18.15 3.10
CA SER A 202 -5.10 17.62 3.54
C SER A 202 -3.95 18.11 2.67
N ARG A 203 -4.14 18.18 1.34
CA ARG A 203 -3.14 18.77 0.43
C ARG A 203 -2.88 20.22 0.81
N ASP A 204 -3.92 21.04 0.89
CA ASP A 204 -3.78 22.47 1.17
C ASP A 204 -3.11 22.73 2.52
N PHE A 205 -3.46 21.95 3.55
CA PHE A 205 -2.80 21.97 4.84
C PHE A 205 -1.30 21.69 4.74
N TRP A 206 -0.89 20.61 4.06
CA TRP A 206 0.53 20.26 3.96
C TRP A 206 1.33 21.28 3.14
N ILE A 207 0.73 21.83 2.08
CA ILE A 207 1.35 22.89 1.29
C ILE A 207 1.55 24.15 2.15
N GLU A 208 0.54 24.58 2.90
CA GLU A 208 0.64 25.74 3.78
C GLU A 208 1.70 25.54 4.88
N VAL A 209 1.76 24.35 5.47
CA VAL A 209 2.76 24.01 6.49
C VAL A 209 4.18 24.05 5.91
N LEU A 210 4.41 23.47 4.73
CA LEU A 210 5.73 23.44 4.09
C LEU A 210 6.17 24.85 3.65
N GLN A 211 5.26 25.68 3.13
CA GLN A 211 5.54 27.05 2.71
C GLN A 211 5.99 27.98 3.85
N LYS A 212 5.75 27.61 5.10
CA LYS A 212 6.23 28.38 6.26
C LYS A 212 7.72 28.20 6.50
N HIS A 213 8.34 27.11 6.01
CA HIS A 213 9.73 26.74 6.28
C HIS A 213 10.09 26.77 7.77
N ASP A 214 9.11 26.55 8.64
CA ASP A 214 9.27 26.65 10.09
C ASP A 214 9.35 25.25 10.70
N GLN A 215 10.48 24.99 11.37
CA GLN A 215 10.79 23.69 11.95
C GLN A 215 9.73 23.24 12.98
N ALA A 216 9.37 24.12 13.90
CA ALA A 216 8.45 23.78 14.99
C ALA A 216 7.03 23.49 14.47
N THR A 217 6.58 24.26 13.47
CA THR A 217 5.29 24.10 12.82
C THR A 217 5.22 22.79 12.06
N LEU A 218 6.24 22.47 11.25
CA LEU A 218 6.30 21.21 10.50
C LEU A 218 6.39 20.00 11.44
N GLU A 219 7.24 20.06 12.47
CA GLU A 219 7.38 18.98 13.44
C GLU A 219 6.07 18.73 14.19
N LEU A 220 5.37 19.78 14.61
CA LEU A 220 4.06 19.67 15.25
C LEU A 220 3.02 19.08 14.30
N ALA A 221 3.00 19.51 13.03
CA ALA A 221 2.08 18.99 12.03
C ALA A 221 2.30 17.49 11.80
N ILE A 222 3.55 17.04 11.64
CA ILE A 222 3.88 15.61 11.47
C ILE A 222 3.51 14.82 12.72
N LYS A 223 3.84 15.32 13.91
CA LYS A 223 3.49 14.66 15.19
C LYS A 223 1.97 14.50 15.35
N ARG A 224 1.18 15.53 15.01
CA ARG A 224 -0.29 15.47 15.05
C ARG A 224 -0.86 14.49 14.03
N ALA A 225 -0.32 14.49 12.81
CA ALA A 225 -0.69 13.51 11.80
C ALA A 225 -0.30 12.07 12.21
N ASN A 226 0.72 11.91 13.06
CA ASN A 226 1.17 10.60 13.53
C ASN A 226 0.41 10.08 14.76
N ASN A 227 0.07 10.95 15.70
CA ASN A 227 -0.57 10.62 16.98
C ASN A 227 -2.08 10.88 16.96
N LEU A 228 -2.82 9.83 16.61
CA LEU A 228 -4.21 9.90 16.16
C LEU A 228 -5.25 9.72 17.26
N ASP A 229 -4.82 9.36 18.47
CA ASP A 229 -5.70 9.16 19.64
C ASP A 229 -5.78 10.40 20.54
N VAL A 230 -4.96 11.44 20.28
CA VAL A 230 -4.78 12.60 21.19
C VAL A 230 -5.32 13.91 20.60
N VAL A 231 -5.52 13.97 19.28
CA VAL A 231 -6.06 15.13 18.56
C VAL A 231 -7.33 14.68 17.87
N GLU A 232 -8.37 15.52 17.80
CA GLU A 232 -9.55 15.25 16.97
C GLU A 232 -9.10 14.60 15.66
N PRO A 233 -9.57 13.38 15.35
CA PRO A 233 -9.13 12.66 14.17
C PRO A 233 -9.21 13.60 12.98
N THR A 234 -8.06 13.89 12.34
CA THR A 234 -8.10 14.58 11.05
C THR A 234 -9.10 13.84 10.16
N GLU A 235 -9.92 14.53 9.38
CA GLU A 235 -10.96 13.86 8.57
C GLU A 235 -10.37 12.73 7.71
N SER A 236 -9.12 12.88 7.26
CA SER A 236 -8.33 11.85 6.58
C SER A 236 -8.24 10.54 7.37
N PHE A 237 -8.08 10.59 8.69
CA PHE A 237 -7.97 9.41 9.54
C PHE A 237 -9.31 8.72 9.80
N VAL A 238 -10.41 9.46 9.91
CA VAL A 238 -11.76 8.87 9.92
C VAL A 238 -11.97 8.01 8.67
N PHE A 239 -11.50 8.51 7.52
CA PHE A 239 -11.48 7.75 6.27
C PHE A 239 -10.57 6.51 6.32
N TYR A 240 -9.39 6.57 6.94
CA TYR A 240 -8.53 5.38 7.13
C TYR A 240 -9.18 4.32 8.01
N ARG A 241 -9.76 4.71 9.16
CA ARG A 241 -10.45 3.76 10.06
C ARG A 241 -11.67 3.14 9.38
N LYS A 242 -12.52 3.96 8.75
CA LYS A 242 -13.68 3.50 7.95
C LYS A 242 -13.22 2.52 6.87
N ARG A 243 -12.09 2.79 6.22
CA ARG A 243 -11.54 1.90 5.20
C ARG A 243 -11.09 0.55 5.77
N SER A 244 -10.51 0.49 6.96
CA SER A 244 -10.19 -0.78 7.62
C SER A 244 -11.43 -1.64 7.87
N GLU A 245 -12.51 -1.03 8.38
CA GLU A 245 -13.79 -1.71 8.58
C GLU A 245 -14.39 -2.19 7.25
N ASN A 246 -14.33 -1.35 6.22
CA ASN A 246 -14.77 -1.72 4.87
C ASN A 246 -13.98 -2.93 4.32
N TRP A 247 -12.67 -2.98 4.53
CA TRP A 247 -11.84 -4.12 4.14
C TRP A 247 -12.24 -5.41 4.85
N LYS A 248 -12.59 -5.31 6.14
CA LYS A 248 -13.12 -6.45 6.91
C LYS A 248 -14.44 -6.94 6.31
N ALA A 249 -15.36 -6.03 6.02
CA ALA A 249 -16.63 -6.35 5.39
C ALA A 249 -16.45 -7.00 4.00
N VAL A 250 -15.56 -6.46 3.16
CA VAL A 250 -15.24 -7.01 1.84
C VAL A 250 -14.67 -8.42 1.96
N ARG A 251 -13.68 -8.65 2.85
CA ARG A 251 -13.09 -9.98 3.07
C ARG A 251 -14.14 -11.00 3.49
N SER A 252 -14.98 -10.67 4.47
CA SER A 252 -16.06 -11.57 4.93
C SER A 252 -17.08 -11.87 3.83
N ALA A 253 -17.42 -10.90 2.98
CA ALA A 253 -18.36 -11.09 1.88
C ALA A 253 -17.75 -11.83 0.68
N LEU A 254 -16.45 -11.69 0.43
CA LEU A 254 -15.75 -12.36 -0.68
C LEU A 254 -15.54 -13.85 -0.42
N ALA A 255 -15.14 -14.23 0.80
CA ALA A 255 -14.81 -15.62 1.16
C ALA A 255 -15.82 -16.68 0.66
N PRO A 256 -17.15 -16.54 0.88
CA PRO A 256 -18.13 -17.54 0.43
C PRO A 256 -18.31 -17.60 -1.09
N THR A 257 -17.83 -16.61 -1.84
CA THR A 257 -17.91 -16.59 -3.32
C THR A 257 -16.67 -17.17 -3.99
N MET A 258 -15.62 -17.44 -3.23
CA MET A 258 -14.35 -17.90 -3.79
C MET A 258 -14.44 -19.34 -4.29
N SER A 259 -14.08 -19.55 -5.56
CA SER A 259 -13.96 -20.89 -6.13
C SER A 259 -12.78 -21.66 -5.55
N GLU A 260 -12.76 -22.99 -5.72
CA GLU A 260 -11.61 -23.81 -5.32
C GLU A 260 -10.29 -23.32 -5.96
N LYS A 261 -10.35 -22.90 -7.24
CA LYS A 261 -9.20 -22.32 -7.95
C LYS A 261 -8.68 -21.06 -7.27
N GLN A 262 -9.57 -20.16 -6.84
CA GLN A 262 -9.19 -18.89 -6.21
C GLN A 262 -8.56 -19.11 -4.83
N TRP A 263 -9.08 -20.05 -4.05
CA TRP A 263 -8.47 -20.43 -2.77
C TRP A 263 -7.09 -21.07 -2.93
N LEU A 264 -6.89 -21.94 -3.94
CA LEU A 264 -5.58 -22.51 -4.26
C LEU A 264 -4.59 -21.43 -4.72
N HIS A 265 -5.07 -20.44 -5.49
CA HIS A 265 -4.26 -19.29 -5.89
C HIS A 265 -3.86 -18.45 -4.67
N LEU A 266 -4.79 -18.16 -3.75
CA LEU A 266 -4.49 -17.46 -2.50
C LEU A 266 -3.43 -18.18 -1.67
N GLU A 267 -3.59 -19.48 -1.45
CA GLU A 267 -2.60 -20.28 -0.73
C GLU A 267 -1.21 -20.19 -1.38
N LYS A 268 -1.15 -20.35 -2.69
CA LYS A 268 0.09 -20.25 -3.46
C LYS A 268 0.72 -18.86 -3.29
N THR A 269 -0.05 -17.80 -3.48
CA THR A 269 0.44 -16.42 -3.38
C THR A 269 0.97 -16.11 -1.98
N LEU A 270 0.23 -16.49 -0.92
CA LEU A 270 0.66 -16.30 0.47
C LEU A 270 1.94 -17.09 0.78
N LYS A 271 2.07 -18.31 0.27
CA LYS A 271 3.27 -19.12 0.42
C LYS A 271 4.47 -18.48 -0.27
N GLU A 272 4.33 -18.05 -1.52
CA GLU A 272 5.40 -17.37 -2.26
C GLU A 272 5.84 -16.07 -1.55
N LEU A 273 4.89 -15.28 -1.04
CA LEU A 273 5.17 -14.10 -0.23
C LEU A 273 5.91 -14.43 1.07
N SER A 274 5.49 -15.47 1.79
CA SER A 274 6.14 -15.89 3.03
C SER A 274 7.57 -16.36 2.77
N GLU A 275 7.79 -17.20 1.76
CA GLU A 275 9.13 -17.67 1.37
C GLU A 275 10.05 -16.53 0.93
N GLU A 276 9.52 -15.52 0.26
CA GLU A 276 10.28 -14.33 -0.14
C GLU A 276 10.66 -13.46 1.07
N LEU A 277 9.71 -13.16 1.95
CA LEU A 277 9.96 -12.36 3.15
C LEU A 277 10.92 -13.05 4.12
N HIS A 278 10.85 -14.38 4.26
CA HIS A 278 11.81 -15.17 5.04
C HIS A 278 13.23 -15.08 4.46
N ARG A 279 13.39 -15.20 3.13
CA ARG A 279 14.70 -15.02 2.47
C ARG A 279 15.27 -13.62 2.73
N LEU A 280 14.43 -12.61 2.78
CA LEU A 280 14.82 -11.21 3.03
C LEU A 280 15.16 -10.92 4.50
N SER A 281 14.63 -11.70 5.43
CA SER A 281 14.95 -11.57 6.86
C SER A 281 16.32 -12.19 7.22
N GLY A 282 17.05 -12.77 6.25
CA GLY A 282 18.35 -13.41 6.47
C GLY A 282 18.26 -14.78 7.16
N LYS A 283 17.05 -15.36 7.31
CA LYS A 283 16.89 -16.74 7.77
C LYS A 283 16.88 -17.66 6.55
N GLY A 284 17.88 -18.53 6.45
CA GLY A 284 17.90 -19.62 5.47
C GLY A 284 16.70 -20.55 5.68
N LEU A 285 16.33 -21.28 4.62
CA LEU A 285 15.18 -22.19 4.49
C LEU A 285 15.16 -23.38 5.48
N ASP A 286 15.98 -23.40 6.51
CA ASP A 286 16.13 -24.52 7.45
C ASP A 286 15.09 -24.52 8.59
N ALA A 287 14.16 -23.56 8.60
CA ALA A 287 13.14 -23.42 9.65
C ALA A 287 11.71 -23.82 9.24
N LEU A 288 11.52 -24.38 8.04
CA LEU A 288 10.20 -24.83 7.54
C LEU A 288 10.14 -26.35 7.26
N GLN A 289 10.97 -27.14 7.95
CA GLN A 289 10.82 -28.60 8.07
C GLN A 289 10.32 -28.96 9.47
#